data_AF-A0AAD7NVG6-F1
#
_entry.id   AF-A0AAD7NVG6-F1
#
_cell.length_a   1.000
_cell.length_b   1.000
_cell.length_c   1.000
_cell.angle_alpha   90.00
_cell.angle_beta   90.00
_cell.angle_gamma   90.00
#
_symmetry.space_group_name_H-M   'P 1'
#
loop_
_entity.id
_entity.type
_entity.pdbx_description
1 polymer ?
#
loop_
_entity_poly.entity_id
_entity_poly.type
_entity_poly.pdbx_seq_one_letter_code
_entity_poly.pdbx_strand_id
1 'polypeptide(L)'
;MSTSRMPEKKAKKPPACDTCKARRVLCHPQPNGAPCPRCIEKNIICTTTPIPRGRPRKVPMASSSLAISQRAPSLKIHPGPVFENVGECPDLNPDFVSHCFECLQFIPQYNHPLVMSSGIKTVMQGVGFRLDLLPTESRVLALSIIAFSSLVAYHESVLGEGPRPQSFLDYAFISSPDLVSCGVRRAPACRALRAVAFKAAWEAGIMLQPSIENAASCYLLDLIEQTDICGPSRPWASAYMSHVRSMAPTLRCDNFTPSEAGRWAGFYMSEALLSTRSRTPMLFTLNDQLLLSGPEPPPLEDLLSSLEASASRPGLSVLWTSICPFMFRISCLARQLSDTINGDYARVNPLSEAAAIRFLSALSLLHSIVCLLLDRVDAAITAAAADRLPFHLVGSDTQAMARTSAYGIGLSFASLVLPFYRELAQRAIPDERARGRIQVLCVQARQMALLAAHELARALRYLPALHYMPLLAAMIISWAEFCVEEVEADGGRAYITPDMAKDLETLLGELKLVGYSLEALSQPAGVALIARLESYVGASQAGSVPGPEAFDPAMLADMFFPLEGVWIEPPADGAQIRDADPSLDMSAASTYGMICFVLSQYYHLCVDTFSGGHSYRLGFPAVILAQHPST
;
A
#
# COMPACT_ATOMS: atom_id res chain seq x y z
N MET A 1 29.16 -23.64 79.49
CA MET A 1 29.06 -23.20 78.08
C MET A 1 27.63 -22.69 77.86
N SER A 2 27.45 -21.37 77.85
CA SER A 2 26.14 -20.72 77.70
C SER A 2 25.89 -20.37 76.23
N THR A 3 24.77 -20.84 75.67
CA THR A 3 24.32 -20.49 74.33
C THR A 3 23.45 -19.22 74.37
N SER A 4 23.98 -18.16 73.76
CA SER A 4 23.35 -16.85 73.61
C SER A 4 22.18 -16.91 72.62
N ARG A 5 20.94 -16.69 73.08
CA ARG A 5 19.74 -16.48 72.25
C ARG A 5 19.86 -15.14 71.51
N MET A 6 19.87 -15.18 70.17
CA MET A 6 19.76 -13.97 69.35
C MET A 6 18.34 -13.40 69.34
N PRO A 7 18.17 -12.07 69.25
CA PRO A 7 16.88 -11.40 69.37
C PRO A 7 16.04 -11.55 68.09
N GLU A 8 14.77 -11.96 68.26
CA GLU A 8 13.78 -11.99 67.17
C GLU A 8 13.52 -10.59 66.61
N LYS A 9 13.65 -10.46 65.28
CA LYS A 9 13.39 -9.20 64.57
C LYS A 9 11.88 -8.94 64.54
N LYS A 10 11.44 -7.87 65.21
CA LYS A 10 10.04 -7.40 65.19
C LYS A 10 9.55 -7.21 63.74
N ALA A 11 8.44 -7.87 63.39
CA ALA A 11 7.82 -7.76 62.08
C ALA A 11 7.39 -6.31 61.79
N LYS A 12 7.68 -5.83 60.57
CA LYS A 12 7.30 -4.47 60.14
C LYS A 12 5.79 -4.38 60.01
N LYS A 13 5.19 -3.34 60.63
CA LYS A 13 3.75 -3.09 60.55
C LYS A 13 3.33 -2.85 59.08
N PRO A 14 2.22 -3.42 58.60
CA PRO A 14 1.71 -3.16 57.27
C PRO A 14 1.26 -1.70 57.10
N PRO A 15 1.20 -1.18 55.87
CA PRO A 15 0.77 0.20 55.61
C PRO A 15 -0.72 0.41 55.93
N ALA A 16 -1.11 1.67 56.14
CA ALA A 16 -2.50 2.07 56.34
C ALA A 16 -3.34 1.88 55.05
N CYS A 17 -4.65 1.64 55.20
CA CYS A 17 -5.57 1.51 54.08
C CYS A 17 -5.86 2.84 53.38
N ASP A 18 -6.25 2.80 52.10
CA ASP A 18 -6.48 3.99 51.29
C ASP A 18 -7.64 4.82 51.87
N THR A 19 -8.67 4.15 52.38
CA THR A 19 -9.82 4.81 53.02
C THR A 19 -9.42 5.57 54.29
N CYS A 20 -8.62 4.95 55.18
CA CYS A 20 -8.15 5.62 56.40
C CYS A 20 -7.13 6.72 56.08
N LYS A 21 -6.30 6.50 55.05
CA LYS A 21 -5.32 7.48 54.58
C LYS A 21 -5.98 8.72 53.96
N ALA A 22 -6.97 8.53 53.10
CA ALA A 22 -7.73 9.63 52.49
C ALA A 22 -8.45 10.48 53.54
N ARG A 23 -8.98 9.84 54.59
CA ARG A 23 -9.64 10.52 55.72
C ARG A 23 -8.66 11.05 56.77
N ARG A 24 -7.35 10.88 56.58
CA ARG A 24 -6.28 11.29 57.51
C ARG A 24 -6.48 10.78 58.94
N VAL A 25 -6.95 9.54 59.08
CA VAL A 25 -7.17 8.89 60.39
C VAL A 25 -6.24 7.69 60.59
N LEU A 26 -5.95 7.35 61.85
CA LEU A 26 -5.10 6.21 62.21
C LEU A 26 -5.73 4.89 61.75
N CYS A 27 -4.99 4.10 60.97
CA CYS A 27 -5.41 2.78 60.50
C CYS A 27 -4.85 1.67 61.40
N HIS A 28 -5.66 0.63 61.65
CA HIS A 28 -5.25 -0.60 62.32
C HIS A 28 -5.30 -1.78 61.33
N PRO A 29 -4.30 -1.89 60.43
CA PRO A 29 -4.29 -2.93 59.40
C PRO A 29 -4.17 -4.32 60.03
N GLN A 30 -4.97 -5.27 59.52
CA GLN A 30 -4.96 -6.66 59.99
C GLN A 30 -3.94 -7.48 59.18
N PRO A 31 -3.13 -8.33 59.82
CA PRO A 31 -2.07 -9.08 59.14
C PRO A 31 -2.59 -10.16 58.18
N ASN A 32 -3.83 -10.59 58.32
CA ASN A 32 -4.49 -11.59 57.48
C ASN A 32 -5.19 -11.00 56.23
N GLY A 33 -5.03 -9.70 55.97
CA GLY A 33 -5.72 -9.01 54.86
C GLY A 33 -7.20 -8.72 55.10
N ALA A 34 -7.70 -8.91 56.33
CA ALA A 34 -9.06 -8.51 56.68
C ALA A 34 -9.23 -6.97 56.67
N PRO A 35 -10.44 -6.45 56.40
CA PRO A 35 -10.73 -5.02 56.46
C PRO A 35 -10.39 -4.46 57.85
N CYS A 36 -9.86 -3.24 57.92
CA CYS A 36 -9.48 -2.65 59.20
C CYS A 36 -10.74 -2.34 60.05
N PRO A 37 -10.65 -2.39 61.40
CA PRO A 37 -11.80 -2.18 62.29
C PRO A 37 -12.59 -0.89 62.00
N ARG A 38 -11.89 0.21 61.66
CA ARG A 38 -12.54 1.49 61.32
C ARG A 38 -13.35 1.46 60.03
N CYS A 39 -12.92 0.68 59.05
CA CYS A 39 -13.68 0.50 57.82
C CYS A 39 -14.92 -0.36 58.07
N ILE A 40 -14.79 -1.39 58.92
CA ILE A 40 -15.90 -2.24 59.36
C ILE A 40 -16.95 -1.41 60.11
N GLU A 41 -16.55 -0.64 61.13
CA GLU A 41 -17.46 0.19 61.94
C GLU A 41 -18.27 1.18 61.11
N LYS A 42 -17.68 1.70 60.03
CA LYS A 42 -18.32 2.67 59.14
C LYS A 42 -19.06 2.04 57.97
N ASN A 43 -19.03 0.71 57.88
CA ASN A 43 -19.59 -0.07 56.77
C ASN A 43 -19.07 0.40 55.39
N ILE A 44 -17.77 0.72 55.30
CA ILE A 44 -17.10 1.16 54.07
C ILE A 44 -16.11 0.08 53.63
N ILE A 45 -16.08 -0.22 52.33
CA ILE A 45 -15.15 -1.18 51.75
C ILE A 45 -13.70 -0.73 52.00
N CYS A 46 -12.92 -1.56 52.70
CA CYS A 46 -11.52 -1.28 53.02
C CYS A 46 -10.64 -1.61 51.82
N THR A 47 -10.37 -0.64 50.96
CA THR A 47 -9.50 -0.81 49.80
C THR A 47 -8.03 -0.69 50.22
N THR A 48 -7.43 -1.80 50.65
CA THR A 48 -5.97 -2.03 50.51
C THR A 48 -5.65 -3.50 50.72
N THR A 49 -5.13 -4.13 49.67
CA THR A 49 -4.28 -5.32 49.79
C THR A 49 -2.96 -4.99 49.06
N PRO A 50 -1.88 -4.65 49.78
CA PRO A 50 -0.59 -4.39 49.15
C PRO A 50 0.13 -5.71 48.85
N ILE A 51 0.33 -6.00 47.56
CA ILE A 51 1.52 -6.73 47.12
C ILE A 51 2.73 -5.92 47.60
N PRO A 52 3.74 -6.53 48.24
CA PRO A 52 4.90 -5.80 48.73
C PRO A 52 5.61 -5.10 47.56
N ARG A 53 5.51 -3.77 47.49
CA ARG A 53 6.37 -2.94 46.64
C ARG A 53 7.78 -2.97 47.21
N GLY A 54 8.52 -4.03 46.87
CA GLY A 54 9.95 -4.10 47.11
C GLY A 54 10.63 -2.93 46.38
N ARG A 55 11.28 -2.06 47.13
CA ARG A 55 12.26 -1.12 46.60
C ARG A 55 13.29 -1.96 45.82
N PRO A 56 13.64 -1.68 44.56
CA PRO A 56 14.60 -2.48 43.81
C PRO A 56 15.91 -2.55 44.60
N ARG A 57 16.26 -3.72 45.12
CA ARG A 57 17.61 -3.99 45.61
C ARG A 57 18.51 -3.98 44.37
N LYS A 58 19.54 -3.13 44.36
CA LYS A 58 20.70 -3.30 43.49
C LYS A 58 21.35 -4.64 43.86
N VAL A 59 20.97 -5.70 43.16
CA VAL A 59 21.72 -6.95 43.11
C VAL A 59 22.73 -6.76 41.98
N PRO A 60 24.03 -6.99 42.19
CA PRO A 60 24.97 -7.08 41.09
C PRO A 60 24.62 -8.39 40.35
N MET A 61 23.89 -8.27 39.23
CA MET A 61 23.70 -9.40 38.33
C MET A 61 25.04 -9.70 37.67
N ALA A 62 25.55 -10.89 37.98
CA ALA A 62 26.50 -11.57 37.13
C ALA A 62 25.92 -11.67 35.71
N SER A 63 26.79 -11.37 34.75
CA SER A 63 26.55 -11.33 33.32
C SER A 63 25.95 -12.63 32.76
N SER A 64 24.70 -12.56 32.29
CA SER A 64 24.24 -13.34 31.14
C SER A 64 23.68 -12.37 30.13
N SER A 65 24.53 -12.00 29.18
CA SER A 65 24.29 -11.08 28.09
C SER A 65 23.34 -11.67 27.06
N LEU A 66 22.10 -11.16 27.01
CA LEU A 66 21.30 -11.07 25.79
C LEU A 66 20.46 -9.79 25.86
N ALA A 67 20.58 -9.01 24.80
CA ALA A 67 20.46 -7.56 24.78
C ALA A 67 19.03 -7.06 24.53
N ILE A 68 18.53 -6.22 25.44
CA ILE A 68 17.60 -5.13 25.12
C ILE A 68 17.94 -3.96 26.03
N SER A 69 18.44 -2.87 25.43
CA SER A 69 18.11 -1.48 25.78
C SER A 69 19.16 -0.59 25.12
N GLN A 70 18.96 -0.29 23.84
CA GLN A 70 19.54 0.94 23.29
C GLN A 70 18.96 2.09 24.11
N ARG A 71 19.82 2.74 24.90
CA ARG A 71 19.52 4.03 25.51
C ARG A 71 19.04 4.95 24.39
N ALA A 72 17.81 5.43 24.49
CA ALA A 72 17.35 6.54 23.67
C ALA A 72 18.38 7.67 23.81
N PRO A 73 18.94 8.19 22.70
CA PRO A 73 19.86 9.31 22.76
C PRO A 73 19.17 10.49 23.46
N SER A 74 19.90 11.21 24.30
CA SER A 74 19.40 12.38 25.02
C SER A 74 18.84 13.40 24.01
N LEU A 75 17.51 13.46 23.92
CA LEU A 75 16.80 14.44 23.09
C LEU A 75 17.12 15.84 23.61
N LYS A 76 17.67 16.69 22.74
CA LYS A 76 17.84 18.12 23.00
C LYS A 76 16.45 18.72 23.28
N ILE A 77 16.38 19.58 24.30
CA ILE A 77 15.14 20.06 24.95
C ILE A 77 14.24 20.94 24.04
N HIS A 78 14.64 21.26 22.82
CA HIS A 78 13.74 21.80 21.78
C HIS A 78 14.18 21.32 20.39
N PRO A 79 13.55 20.27 19.82
CA PRO A 79 13.75 19.92 18.42
C PRO A 79 12.76 20.77 17.62
N GLY A 80 13.05 22.05 17.40
CA GLY A 80 12.63 22.61 16.11
C GLY A 80 13.26 21.71 15.04
N PRO A 81 12.62 21.45 13.89
CA PRO A 81 13.24 20.64 12.86
C PRO A 81 14.61 21.22 12.56
N VAL A 82 15.66 20.51 12.96
CA VAL A 82 17.01 20.83 12.56
C VAL A 82 17.03 20.42 11.10
N PHE A 83 16.67 21.35 10.22
CA PHE A 83 16.90 21.18 8.80
C PHE A 83 18.42 21.14 8.67
N GLU A 84 18.97 19.93 8.56
CA GLU A 84 20.37 19.76 8.24
C GLU A 84 20.65 20.54 6.96
N ASN A 85 21.80 21.19 6.84
CA ASN A 85 22.22 21.78 5.57
C ASN A 85 22.53 20.62 4.62
N VAL A 86 21.51 20.11 3.93
CA VAL A 86 21.63 18.95 3.06
C VAL A 86 22.12 19.40 1.68
N GLY A 87 23.43 19.54 1.53
CA GLY A 87 24.10 19.76 0.24
C GLY A 87 23.63 20.98 -0.56
N GLU A 88 24.11 21.08 -1.80
CA GLU A 88 23.61 22.06 -2.77
C GLU A 88 22.30 21.54 -3.39
N CYS A 89 21.21 22.29 -3.21
CA CYS A 89 19.94 22.00 -3.86
C CYS A 89 20.08 22.23 -5.36
N PRO A 90 19.54 21.34 -6.22
CA PRO A 90 19.44 21.59 -7.66
C PRO A 90 18.79 22.94 -7.94
N ASP A 91 19.25 23.62 -8.98
CA ASP A 91 18.63 24.86 -9.44
C ASP A 91 17.20 24.60 -9.90
N LEU A 92 16.24 25.29 -9.29
CA LEU A 92 14.81 25.14 -9.55
C LEU A 92 14.37 25.99 -10.75
N ASN A 93 15.08 25.84 -11.86
CA ASN A 93 14.75 26.52 -13.11
C ASN A 93 13.44 25.96 -13.72
N PRO A 94 12.75 26.74 -14.58
CA PRO A 94 11.46 26.35 -15.14
C PRO A 94 11.48 25.00 -15.89
N ASP A 95 12.58 24.68 -16.57
CA ASP A 95 12.71 23.44 -17.35
C ASP A 95 12.73 22.21 -16.43
N PHE A 96 13.53 22.25 -15.36
CA PHE A 96 13.59 21.19 -14.36
C PHE A 96 12.24 21.04 -13.61
N VAL A 97 11.61 22.16 -13.27
CA VAL A 97 10.29 22.15 -12.62
C VAL A 97 9.23 21.55 -13.54
N SER A 98 9.19 21.94 -14.81
CA SER A 98 8.29 21.33 -15.82
C SER A 98 8.50 19.83 -15.92
N HIS A 99 9.76 19.40 -16.02
CA HIS A 99 10.13 17.98 -16.06
C HIS A 99 9.62 17.21 -14.83
N CYS A 100 9.71 17.78 -13.62
CA CYS A 100 9.17 17.14 -12.41
C CYS A 100 7.63 16.99 -12.45
N PHE A 101 6.91 17.95 -13.03
CA PHE A 101 5.46 17.86 -13.22
C PHE A 101 5.08 16.86 -14.32
N GLU A 102 5.94 16.68 -15.32
CA GLU A 102 5.80 15.60 -16.31
C GLU A 102 6.07 14.23 -15.70
N CYS A 103 7.04 14.10 -14.79
CA CYS A 103 7.28 12.87 -14.04
C CYS A 103 6.07 12.47 -13.20
N LEU A 104 5.36 13.46 -12.63
CA LEU A 104 4.27 13.23 -11.69
C LEU A 104 3.17 12.33 -12.27
N GLN A 105 2.84 12.46 -13.56
CA GLN A 105 1.78 11.67 -14.19
C GLN A 105 2.10 10.17 -14.26
N PHE A 106 3.39 9.80 -14.15
CA PHE A 106 3.83 8.41 -14.14
C PHE A 106 3.84 7.81 -12.73
N ILE A 107 3.55 8.63 -11.72
CA ILE A 107 3.54 8.23 -10.32
C ILE A 107 2.08 8.00 -9.87
N PRO A 108 1.65 6.76 -9.58
CA PRO A 108 0.27 6.48 -9.17
C PRO A 108 -0.26 7.29 -7.97
N GLN A 109 0.61 7.84 -7.11
CA GLN A 109 0.21 8.76 -6.05
C GLN A 109 -0.36 10.09 -6.58
N TYR A 110 -0.11 10.44 -7.84
CA TYR A 110 -0.78 11.54 -8.53
C TYR A 110 -2.31 11.37 -8.57
N ASN A 111 -2.79 10.12 -8.59
CA ASN A 111 -4.22 9.80 -8.62
C ASN A 111 -4.92 10.02 -7.27
N HIS A 112 -4.20 10.52 -6.26
CA HIS A 112 -4.77 10.88 -4.99
C HIS A 112 -5.83 12.00 -5.17
N PRO A 113 -7.04 11.87 -4.59
CA PRO A 113 -8.14 12.82 -4.79
C PRO A 113 -7.75 14.29 -4.65
N LEU A 114 -7.01 14.61 -3.58
CA LEU A 114 -6.62 15.99 -3.27
C LEU A 114 -5.47 16.53 -4.15
N VAL A 115 -4.61 15.65 -4.68
CA VAL A 115 -3.54 16.08 -5.59
C VAL A 115 -4.17 16.49 -6.92
N MET A 116 -5.08 15.66 -7.43
CA MET A 116 -5.83 15.96 -8.66
C MET A 116 -6.71 17.20 -8.52
N SER A 117 -7.47 17.33 -7.42
CA SER A 117 -8.42 18.43 -7.24
C SER A 117 -7.77 19.79 -6.99
N SER A 118 -6.48 19.83 -6.64
CA SER A 118 -5.76 21.08 -6.40
C SER A 118 -5.61 21.95 -7.66
N GLY A 119 -5.71 21.38 -8.87
CA GLY A 119 -5.48 22.11 -10.11
C GLY A 119 -4.05 22.64 -10.26
N ILE A 120 -3.11 22.21 -9.41
CA ILE A 120 -1.76 22.79 -9.30
C ILE A 120 -0.99 22.76 -10.62
N LYS A 121 -1.17 21.73 -11.46
CA LYS A 121 -0.53 21.65 -12.78
C LYS A 121 -0.92 22.83 -13.68
N THR A 122 -2.20 23.17 -13.74
CA THR A 122 -2.71 24.29 -14.54
C THR A 122 -2.20 25.63 -13.99
N VAL A 123 -2.15 25.77 -12.66
CA VAL A 123 -1.59 26.96 -12.01
C VAL A 123 -0.11 27.13 -12.36
N MET A 124 0.68 26.06 -12.29
CA MET A 124 2.11 26.07 -12.66
C MET A 124 2.33 26.47 -14.12
N GLN A 125 1.53 25.91 -15.04
CA GLN A 125 1.58 26.25 -16.47
C GLN A 125 1.28 27.74 -16.68
N GLY A 126 0.27 28.28 -15.98
CA GLY A 126 -0.10 29.69 -16.06
C GLY A 126 1.00 30.67 -15.61
N VAL A 127 1.89 30.25 -14.72
CA VAL A 127 3.04 31.05 -14.26
C VAL A 127 4.36 30.68 -14.95
N GLY A 128 4.31 29.87 -16.01
CA GLY A 128 5.50 29.43 -16.75
C GLY A 128 6.50 28.66 -15.88
N PHE A 129 5.99 27.83 -14.96
CA PHE A 129 6.75 27.04 -14.01
C PHE A 129 7.64 27.80 -13.01
N ARG A 130 7.40 29.11 -12.83
CA ARG A 130 8.14 29.94 -11.84
C ARG A 130 7.52 29.86 -10.45
N LEU A 131 8.24 29.24 -9.51
CA LEU A 131 7.78 28.98 -8.13
C LEU A 131 7.59 30.25 -7.29
N ASP A 132 8.36 31.29 -7.57
CA ASP A 132 8.33 32.57 -6.84
C ASP A 132 7.03 33.37 -7.06
N LEU A 133 6.30 33.06 -8.14
CA LEU A 133 5.04 33.71 -8.49
C LEU A 133 3.80 33.05 -7.86
N LEU A 134 3.98 31.92 -7.18
CA LEU A 134 2.89 31.17 -6.59
C LEU A 134 2.50 31.70 -5.20
N PRO A 135 1.21 31.60 -4.83
CA PRO A 135 0.80 31.72 -3.44
C PRO A 135 1.54 30.71 -2.55
N THR A 136 1.67 31.02 -1.25
CA THR A 136 2.45 30.22 -0.31
C THR A 136 2.05 28.74 -0.29
N GLU A 137 0.76 28.42 -0.23
CA GLU A 137 0.27 27.03 -0.17
C GLU A 137 0.56 26.26 -1.47
N SER A 138 0.25 26.88 -2.62
CA SER A 138 0.54 26.31 -3.94
C SER A 138 2.03 26.10 -4.16
N ARG A 139 2.88 27.01 -3.66
CA ARG A 139 4.33 26.89 -3.70
C ARG A 139 4.83 25.72 -2.88
N VAL A 140 4.28 25.50 -1.68
CA VAL A 140 4.63 24.34 -0.84
C VAL A 140 4.20 23.04 -1.51
N LEU A 141 3.01 22.99 -2.11
CA LEU A 141 2.56 21.83 -2.86
C LEU A 141 3.46 21.56 -4.07
N ALA A 142 3.83 22.59 -4.83
CA ALA A 142 4.75 22.45 -5.95
C ALA A 142 6.13 21.93 -5.52
N LEU A 143 6.69 22.44 -4.41
CA LEU A 143 7.94 21.93 -3.84
C LEU A 143 7.81 20.47 -3.37
N SER A 144 6.67 20.10 -2.79
CA SER A 144 6.39 18.72 -2.36
C SER A 144 6.31 17.78 -3.56
N ILE A 145 5.68 18.22 -4.66
CA ILE A 145 5.64 17.50 -5.95
C ILE A 145 7.05 17.36 -6.53
N ILE A 146 7.85 18.44 -6.58
CA ILE A 146 9.22 18.40 -7.11
C ILE A 146 10.08 17.42 -6.30
N ALA A 147 10.02 17.50 -4.96
CA ALA A 147 10.77 16.59 -4.10
C ALA A 147 10.36 15.13 -4.33
N PHE A 148 9.05 14.85 -4.44
CA PHE A 148 8.57 13.49 -4.68
C PHE A 148 8.91 12.98 -6.09
N SER A 149 8.69 13.80 -7.12
CA SER A 149 9.04 13.49 -8.52
C SER A 149 10.55 13.35 -8.74
N SER A 150 11.39 13.95 -7.90
CA SER A 150 12.85 13.79 -8.00
C SER A 150 13.29 12.34 -7.79
N LEU A 151 12.51 11.53 -7.06
CA LEU A 151 12.80 10.12 -6.82
C LEU A 151 12.83 9.29 -8.10
N VAL A 152 12.33 9.84 -9.20
CA VAL A 152 12.06 9.11 -10.43
C VAL A 152 12.42 9.89 -11.69
N ALA A 153 12.74 11.17 -11.53
CA ALA A 153 13.16 12.07 -12.59
C ALA A 153 14.50 11.64 -13.19
N TYR A 154 14.59 11.74 -14.53
CA TYR A 154 15.82 11.50 -15.27
C TYR A 154 16.53 12.78 -15.75
N HIS A 155 16.14 13.93 -15.19
CA HIS A 155 16.81 15.21 -15.47
C HIS A 155 18.25 15.20 -14.96
N GLU A 156 19.15 15.87 -15.69
CA GLU A 156 20.58 15.93 -15.35
C GLU A 156 20.83 16.58 -13.98
N SER A 157 20.01 17.55 -13.58
CA SER A 157 20.10 18.21 -12.27
C SER A 157 19.81 17.27 -11.08
N VAL A 158 19.20 16.11 -11.33
CA VAL A 158 18.92 15.11 -10.29
C VAL A 158 19.83 13.89 -10.44
N LEU A 159 19.94 13.32 -11.65
CA LEU A 159 20.77 12.14 -11.87
C LEU A 159 22.28 12.42 -11.93
N GLY A 160 22.68 13.66 -12.20
CA GLY A 160 24.07 14.03 -12.42
C GLY A 160 24.67 13.37 -13.67
N GLU A 161 26.01 13.35 -13.70
CA GLU A 161 26.77 12.72 -14.79
C GLU A 161 26.57 11.19 -14.82
N GLY A 162 26.54 10.63 -16.03
CA GLY A 162 26.40 9.20 -16.27
C GLY A 162 25.22 8.83 -17.19
N PRO A 163 24.98 7.53 -17.41
CA PRO A 163 23.91 7.09 -18.29
C PRO A 163 22.55 7.43 -17.69
N ARG A 164 21.61 7.88 -18.53
CA ARG A 164 20.25 8.27 -18.14
C ARG A 164 19.25 7.88 -19.22
N PRO A 165 18.01 7.53 -18.87
CA PRO A 165 16.99 7.27 -19.87
C PRO A 165 16.64 8.58 -20.58
N GLN A 166 16.27 8.47 -21.87
CA GLN A 166 15.80 9.61 -22.65
C GLN A 166 14.29 9.84 -22.49
N SER A 167 13.57 8.82 -22.04
CA SER A 167 12.14 8.87 -21.76
C SER A 167 11.76 7.76 -20.77
N PHE A 168 10.54 7.83 -20.24
CA PHE A 168 9.97 6.73 -19.44
C PHE A 168 9.67 5.46 -20.25
N LEU A 169 9.84 5.49 -21.57
CA LEU A 169 9.64 4.36 -22.48
C LEU A 169 10.97 3.79 -23.01
N ASP A 170 12.10 4.19 -22.43
CA ASP A 170 13.44 3.75 -22.85
C ASP A 170 13.74 2.32 -22.41
N TYR A 171 12.98 1.33 -22.89
CA TYR A 171 13.06 -0.07 -22.45
C TYR A 171 14.47 -0.66 -22.47
N ALA A 172 15.33 -0.20 -23.38
CA ALA A 172 16.72 -0.61 -23.45
C ALA A 172 17.50 -0.16 -22.20
N PHE A 173 17.33 1.08 -21.76
CA PHE A 173 17.90 1.57 -20.50
C PHE A 173 17.29 0.86 -19.29
N ILE A 174 15.98 0.66 -19.31
CA ILE A 174 15.22 0.11 -18.18
C ILE A 174 15.57 -1.36 -17.93
N SER A 175 15.94 -2.08 -18.99
CA SER A 175 16.41 -3.46 -18.90
C SER A 175 17.91 -3.56 -18.56
N SER A 176 18.58 -2.42 -18.33
CA SER A 176 20.01 -2.39 -17.99
C SER A 176 20.27 -3.04 -16.62
N PRO A 177 21.39 -3.77 -16.45
CA PRO A 177 21.73 -4.39 -15.18
C PRO A 177 22.07 -3.38 -14.07
N ASP A 178 22.48 -2.15 -14.40
CA ASP A 178 22.98 -1.15 -13.43
C ASP A 178 21.99 -0.01 -13.16
N LEU A 179 20.76 -0.36 -12.78
CA LEU A 179 19.78 0.64 -12.32
C LEU A 179 20.09 1.17 -10.91
N VAL A 180 20.75 0.37 -10.06
CA VAL A 180 21.07 0.74 -8.67
C VAL A 180 21.97 1.97 -8.60
N SER A 181 22.91 2.14 -9.54
CA SER A 181 23.77 3.33 -9.59
C SER A 181 22.99 4.63 -9.83
N CYS A 182 21.81 4.56 -10.47
CA CYS A 182 20.95 5.73 -10.65
C CYS A 182 20.38 6.21 -9.31
N GLY A 183 19.92 5.29 -8.46
CA GLY A 183 19.42 5.59 -7.12
C GLY A 183 20.49 6.24 -6.24
N VAL A 184 21.72 5.73 -6.28
CA VAL A 184 22.88 6.30 -5.57
C VAL A 184 23.16 7.73 -6.04
N ARG A 185 23.25 7.95 -7.35
CA ARG A 185 23.58 9.26 -7.91
C ARG A 185 22.53 10.33 -7.61
N ARG A 186 21.23 9.99 -7.62
CA ARG A 186 20.16 10.95 -7.32
C ARG A 186 19.96 11.26 -5.85
N ALA A 187 20.41 10.38 -4.96
CA ALA A 187 20.08 10.48 -3.54
C ALA A 187 20.47 11.82 -2.89
N PRO A 188 21.66 12.42 -3.18
CA PRO A 188 22.00 13.75 -2.66
C PRO A 188 21.01 14.84 -3.09
N ALA A 189 20.66 14.90 -4.38
CA ALA A 189 19.71 15.86 -4.92
C ALA A 189 18.31 15.67 -4.34
N CYS A 190 17.83 14.43 -4.23
CA CYS A 190 16.53 14.11 -3.64
C CYS A 190 16.45 14.54 -2.17
N ARG A 191 17.50 14.27 -1.38
CA ARG A 191 17.57 14.70 0.02
C ARG A 191 17.59 16.23 0.17
N ALA A 192 18.29 16.93 -0.71
CA ALA A 192 18.30 18.40 -0.72
C ALA A 192 16.91 18.98 -1.05
N LEU A 193 16.26 18.50 -2.12
CA LEU A 193 14.92 18.92 -2.52
C LEU A 193 13.88 18.62 -1.43
N ARG A 194 13.98 17.45 -0.79
CA ARG A 194 13.17 17.10 0.38
C ARG A 194 13.35 18.10 1.53
N ALA A 195 14.59 18.46 1.86
CA ALA A 195 14.87 19.44 2.92
C ALA A 195 14.27 20.81 2.60
N VAL A 196 14.33 21.26 1.34
CA VAL A 196 13.67 22.50 0.89
C VAL A 196 12.16 22.41 1.06
N ALA A 197 11.53 21.32 0.63
CA ALA A 197 10.09 21.13 0.76
C ALA A 197 9.64 21.09 2.23
N PHE A 198 10.35 20.38 3.10
CA PHE A 198 10.06 20.32 4.53
C PHE A 198 10.19 21.68 5.21
N LYS A 199 11.24 22.43 4.87
CA LYS A 199 11.44 23.79 5.39
C LYS A 199 10.30 24.72 4.97
N ALA A 200 9.94 24.72 3.69
CA ALA A 200 8.85 25.55 3.18
C ALA A 200 7.50 25.20 3.83
N ALA A 201 7.21 23.90 3.99
CA ALA A 201 6.00 23.43 4.64
C ALA A 201 5.91 23.84 6.12
N TRP A 202 7.03 23.75 6.84
CA TRP A 202 7.11 24.17 8.23
C TRP A 202 6.93 25.68 8.39
N GLU A 203 7.63 26.48 7.59
CA GLU A 203 7.53 27.95 7.61
C GLU A 203 6.12 28.45 7.25
N ALA A 204 5.45 27.75 6.33
CA ALA A 204 4.07 28.06 5.94
C ALA A 204 3.02 27.57 6.97
N GLY A 205 3.39 26.69 7.91
CA GLY A 205 2.46 26.16 8.91
C GLY A 205 1.36 25.26 8.34
N ILE A 206 1.64 24.53 7.25
CA ILE A 206 0.61 23.79 6.49
C ILE A 206 -0.12 22.72 7.31
N MET A 207 0.46 22.25 8.42
CA MET A 207 -0.17 21.25 9.29
C MET A 207 -1.38 21.81 10.06
N LEU A 208 -1.50 23.13 10.17
CA LEU A 208 -2.47 23.78 11.04
C LEU A 208 -3.66 24.39 10.29
N GLN A 209 -3.54 24.62 8.99
CA GLN A 209 -4.55 25.30 8.18
C GLN A 209 -5.12 24.34 7.12
N PRO A 210 -6.37 23.87 7.28
CA PRO A 210 -6.98 22.97 6.31
C PRO A 210 -7.23 23.66 4.97
N SER A 211 -6.57 23.18 3.93
CA SER A 211 -6.85 23.46 2.52
C SER A 211 -6.54 22.23 1.68
N ILE A 212 -7.00 22.19 0.43
CA ILE A 212 -6.71 21.08 -0.48
C ILE A 212 -5.21 20.98 -0.71
N GLU A 213 -4.54 22.12 -0.91
CA GLU A 213 -3.10 22.22 -1.14
C GLU A 213 -2.29 21.82 0.08
N ASN A 214 -2.66 22.28 1.27
CA ASN A 214 -1.97 21.93 2.51
C ASN A 214 -2.14 20.43 2.84
N ALA A 215 -3.33 19.88 2.61
CA ALA A 215 -3.57 18.45 2.76
C ALA A 215 -2.77 17.63 1.73
N ALA A 216 -2.85 17.96 0.44
CA ALA A 216 -2.08 17.29 -0.60
C ALA A 216 -0.56 17.37 -0.36
N SER A 217 -0.08 18.51 0.15
CA SER A 217 1.31 18.66 0.58
C SER A 217 1.64 17.71 1.73
N CYS A 218 0.84 17.70 2.81
CA CYS A 218 1.04 16.77 3.94
C CYS A 218 1.04 15.30 3.48
N TYR A 219 0.18 14.94 2.54
CA TYR A 219 0.19 13.60 1.93
C TYR A 219 1.56 13.32 1.29
N LEU A 220 2.00 14.11 0.31
CA LEU A 220 3.25 13.87 -0.41
C LEU A 220 4.48 13.91 0.50
N LEU A 221 4.52 14.82 1.48
CA LEU A 221 5.63 14.90 2.44
C LEU A 221 5.71 13.66 3.33
N ASP A 222 4.57 13.10 3.74
CA ASP A 222 4.55 11.83 4.46
C ASP A 222 5.09 10.69 3.61
N LEU A 223 4.73 10.66 2.32
CA LEU A 223 5.23 9.65 1.38
C LEU A 223 6.74 9.71 1.19
N ILE A 224 7.29 10.92 1.05
CA ILE A 224 8.74 11.14 1.00
C ILE A 224 9.37 10.74 2.34
N GLU A 225 8.72 11.04 3.47
CA GLU A 225 9.29 10.73 4.78
C GLU A 225 9.53 9.24 4.96
N GLN A 226 8.58 8.44 4.49
CA GLN A 226 8.63 6.98 4.53
C GLN A 226 9.74 6.33 3.68
N THR A 227 10.33 7.04 2.71
CA THR A 227 11.43 6.46 1.91
C THR A 227 12.72 6.32 2.71
N ASP A 228 12.97 7.24 3.65
CA ASP A 228 14.23 7.30 4.40
C ASP A 228 14.04 6.93 5.88
N ILE A 229 12.88 7.26 6.45
CA ILE A 229 12.58 7.12 7.89
C ILE A 229 11.34 6.24 8.06
N CYS A 230 11.53 4.94 8.29
CA CYS A 230 10.47 4.06 8.79
C CYS A 230 10.32 4.25 10.32
N GLY A 231 9.88 5.44 10.73
CA GLY A 231 9.55 5.75 12.11
C GLY A 231 8.08 5.45 12.43
N PRO A 232 7.75 5.15 13.70
CA PRO A 232 6.35 4.98 14.11
C PRO A 232 5.56 6.31 14.12
N SER A 233 6.27 7.45 14.12
CA SER A 233 5.66 8.78 14.10
C SER A 233 5.46 9.25 12.66
N ARG A 234 4.21 9.53 12.29
CA ARG A 234 3.80 10.07 10.98
C ARG A 234 3.04 11.40 11.16
N PRO A 235 3.75 12.50 11.47
CA PRO A 235 3.12 13.78 11.77
C PRO A 235 2.38 14.34 10.56
N TRP A 236 2.96 14.22 9.36
CA TRP A 236 2.35 14.70 8.12
C TRP A 236 1.08 13.93 7.78
N ALA A 237 1.07 12.60 7.85
CA ALA A 237 -0.18 11.85 7.62
C ALA A 237 -1.24 12.12 8.70
N SER A 238 -0.85 12.39 9.94
CA SER A 238 -1.79 12.78 11.00
C SER A 238 -2.44 14.14 10.70
N ALA A 239 -1.64 15.13 10.28
CA ALA A 239 -2.14 16.44 9.85
C ALA A 239 -3.03 16.33 8.60
N TYR A 240 -2.60 15.55 7.61
CA TYR A 240 -3.39 15.22 6.43
C TYR A 240 -4.79 14.70 6.83
N MET A 241 -4.87 13.69 7.70
CA MET A 241 -6.15 13.12 8.11
C MET A 241 -7.01 14.13 8.88
N SER A 242 -6.40 15.03 9.65
CA SER A 242 -7.11 16.13 10.30
C SER A 242 -7.73 17.08 9.26
N HIS A 243 -6.97 17.45 8.22
CA HIS A 243 -7.47 18.31 7.14
C HIS A 243 -8.59 17.65 6.36
N VAL A 244 -8.44 16.37 6.00
CA VAL A 244 -9.47 15.60 5.31
C VAL A 244 -10.77 15.60 6.12
N ARG A 245 -10.71 15.36 7.43
CA ARG A 245 -11.90 15.37 8.29
C ARG A 245 -12.57 16.75 8.37
N SER A 246 -11.77 17.82 8.47
CA SER A 246 -12.30 19.20 8.45
C SER A 246 -12.96 19.56 7.13
N MET A 247 -12.43 19.06 6.01
CA MET A 247 -12.96 19.33 4.67
C MET A 247 -13.99 18.30 4.19
N ALA A 248 -14.17 17.17 4.88
CA ALA A 248 -15.04 16.09 4.42
C ALA A 248 -16.49 16.54 4.08
N PRO A 249 -17.12 17.48 4.82
CA PRO A 249 -18.45 17.99 4.45
C PRO A 249 -18.47 18.71 3.10
N THR A 250 -17.41 19.44 2.74
CA THR A 250 -17.32 20.16 1.46
C THR A 250 -16.85 19.26 0.33
N LEU A 251 -15.99 18.29 0.63
CA LEU A 251 -15.55 17.26 -0.32
C LEU A 251 -16.69 16.34 -0.77
N ARG A 252 -17.74 16.20 0.05
CA ARG A 252 -18.93 15.37 -0.23
C ARG A 252 -20.14 16.18 -0.70
N CYS A 253 -19.93 17.34 -1.32
CA CYS A 253 -21.03 18.16 -1.86
C CYS A 253 -21.83 17.45 -2.96
N ASP A 254 -22.90 18.08 -3.46
CA ASP A 254 -23.99 17.47 -4.27
C ASP A 254 -23.57 16.76 -5.59
N ASN A 255 -22.28 16.70 -5.92
CA ASN A 255 -21.73 16.04 -7.09
C ASN A 255 -20.74 14.89 -6.77
N PHE A 256 -20.75 14.36 -5.54
CA PHE A 256 -19.85 13.27 -5.16
C PHE A 256 -20.10 12.00 -5.99
N THR A 257 -19.16 11.69 -6.88
CA THR A 257 -19.27 10.62 -7.87
C THR A 257 -18.81 9.26 -7.31
N PRO A 258 -19.28 8.13 -7.88
CA PRO A 258 -18.69 6.82 -7.61
C PRO A 258 -17.18 6.77 -7.88
N SER A 259 -16.68 7.63 -8.80
CA SER A 259 -15.25 7.80 -9.10
C SER A 259 -14.45 8.30 -7.91
N GLU A 260 -14.92 9.39 -7.31
CA GLU A 260 -14.28 9.94 -6.13
C GLU A 260 -14.34 8.96 -4.97
N ALA A 261 -15.48 8.27 -4.79
CA ALA A 261 -15.63 7.22 -3.80
C ALA A 261 -14.57 6.10 -3.96
N GLY A 262 -14.35 5.64 -5.19
CA GLY A 262 -13.35 4.63 -5.50
C GLY A 262 -11.92 5.11 -5.26
N ARG A 263 -11.58 6.36 -5.59
CA ARG A 263 -10.24 6.91 -5.30
C ARG A 263 -9.98 7.00 -3.79
N TRP A 264 -10.97 7.43 -3.01
CA TRP A 264 -10.88 7.42 -1.55
C TRP A 264 -10.75 6.00 -0.99
N ALA A 265 -11.49 5.03 -1.55
CA ALA A 265 -11.36 3.63 -1.16
C ALA A 265 -9.94 3.09 -1.44
N GLY A 266 -9.34 3.42 -2.59
CA GLY A 266 -7.95 3.06 -2.91
C GLY A 266 -6.92 3.73 -1.99
N PHE A 267 -7.14 4.99 -1.63
CA PHE A 267 -6.31 5.69 -0.65
C PHE A 267 -6.38 5.03 0.73
N TYR A 268 -7.58 4.81 1.27
CA TYR A 268 -7.75 4.16 2.58
C TYR A 268 -7.20 2.74 2.61
N MET A 269 -7.35 1.98 1.52
CA MET A 269 -6.71 0.68 1.36
C MET A 269 -5.20 0.81 1.49
N SER A 270 -4.59 1.73 0.73
CA SER A 270 -3.13 1.92 0.75
C SER A 270 -2.62 2.30 2.14
N GLU A 271 -3.29 3.24 2.82
CA GLU A 271 -2.95 3.64 4.20
C GLU A 271 -3.13 2.51 5.21
N ALA A 272 -4.18 1.69 5.05
CA ALA A 272 -4.45 0.54 5.90
C ALA A 272 -3.35 -0.52 5.79
N LEU A 273 -2.94 -0.82 4.56
CA LEU A 273 -1.87 -1.78 4.25
C LEU A 273 -0.51 -1.28 4.73
N LEU A 274 -0.22 0.00 4.52
CA LEU A 274 0.97 0.64 5.03
C LEU A 274 1.05 0.56 6.56
N SER A 275 -0.06 0.83 7.24
CA SER A 275 -0.16 0.75 8.71
C SER A 275 0.07 -0.67 9.21
N THR A 276 -0.53 -1.65 8.53
CA THR A 276 -0.37 -3.09 8.82
C THR A 276 1.09 -3.52 8.66
N ARG A 277 1.75 -3.13 7.56
CA ARG A 277 3.14 -3.47 7.28
C ARG A 277 4.09 -2.84 8.31
N SER A 278 3.90 -1.56 8.58
CA SER A 278 4.78 -0.77 9.44
C SER A 278 4.47 -0.95 10.93
N ARG A 279 3.40 -1.68 11.27
CA ARG A 279 2.87 -1.85 12.62
C ARG A 279 2.59 -0.51 13.29
N THR A 280 2.04 0.43 12.52
CA THR A 280 1.61 1.74 13.03
C THR A 280 0.09 1.78 13.21
N PRO A 281 -0.43 2.63 14.11
CA PRO A 281 -1.86 2.83 14.23
C PRO A 281 -2.47 3.29 12.90
N MET A 282 -3.67 2.80 12.58
CA MET A 282 -4.43 3.31 11.44
C MET A 282 -4.84 4.76 11.70
N LEU A 283 -4.64 5.63 10.72
CA LEU A 283 -4.89 7.07 10.85
C LEU A 283 -6.35 7.47 10.58
N PHE A 284 -7.16 6.52 10.12
CA PHE A 284 -8.56 6.71 9.80
C PHE A 284 -9.46 5.66 10.48
N THR A 285 -10.70 6.06 10.72
CA THR A 285 -11.75 5.24 11.35
C THR A 285 -12.67 4.64 10.29
N LEU A 286 -13.51 3.67 10.67
CA LEU A 286 -14.56 3.16 9.78
C LEU A 286 -15.51 4.29 9.32
N ASN A 287 -15.79 5.26 10.17
CA ASN A 287 -16.64 6.40 9.81
C ASN A 287 -16.01 7.27 8.73
N ASP A 288 -14.69 7.52 8.80
CA ASP A 288 -13.97 8.25 7.75
C ASP A 288 -14.07 7.53 6.39
N GLN A 289 -13.97 6.19 6.44
CA GLN A 289 -14.11 5.32 5.27
C GLN A 289 -15.53 5.36 4.69
N LEU A 290 -16.57 5.22 5.52
CA LEU A 290 -17.96 5.31 5.08
C LEU A 290 -18.33 6.70 4.53
N LEU A 291 -17.70 7.75 5.07
CA LEU A 291 -17.95 9.12 4.68
C LEU A 291 -17.44 9.43 3.26
N LEU A 292 -16.24 8.96 2.92
CA LEU A 292 -15.57 9.31 1.65
C LEU A 292 -15.47 8.15 0.65
N SER A 293 -15.67 6.89 1.04
CA SER A 293 -15.72 5.75 0.10
C SER A 293 -17.12 5.28 -0.23
N GLY A 294 -18.14 5.86 0.41
CA GLY A 294 -19.53 5.45 0.25
C GLY A 294 -19.97 4.37 1.24
N PRO A 295 -21.18 3.82 1.07
CA PRO A 295 -21.76 2.85 2.00
C PRO A 295 -20.95 1.55 2.04
N GLU A 296 -21.14 0.79 3.12
CA GLU A 296 -20.50 -0.52 3.24
C GLU A 296 -20.94 -1.44 2.08
N PRO A 297 -19.99 -2.01 1.32
CA PRO A 297 -20.30 -2.93 0.23
C PRO A 297 -20.76 -4.30 0.77
N PRO A 298 -21.21 -5.24 -0.09
CA PRO A 298 -21.49 -6.61 0.32
C PRO A 298 -20.30 -7.31 0.99
N PRO A 299 -20.53 -8.35 1.80
CA PRO A 299 -19.46 -9.20 2.36
C PRO A 299 -18.69 -9.94 1.27
N LEU A 300 -17.54 -10.55 1.64
CA LEU A 300 -16.65 -11.20 0.67
C LEU A 300 -17.31 -12.40 -0.01
N GLU A 301 -18.14 -13.14 0.72
CA GLU A 301 -18.90 -14.28 0.22
C GLU A 301 -19.85 -13.87 -0.90
N ASP A 302 -20.54 -12.75 -0.73
CA ASP A 302 -21.48 -12.21 -1.73
C ASP A 302 -20.72 -11.66 -2.94
N LEU A 303 -19.58 -11.02 -2.71
CA LEU A 303 -18.71 -10.53 -3.79
C LEU A 303 -18.16 -11.69 -4.63
N LEU A 304 -17.67 -12.76 -3.98
CA LEU A 304 -17.22 -13.98 -4.65
C LEU A 304 -18.36 -14.62 -5.47
N SER A 305 -19.52 -14.80 -4.84
CA SER A 305 -20.71 -15.37 -5.51
C SER A 305 -21.11 -14.54 -6.74
N SER A 306 -21.05 -13.22 -6.65
CA SER A 306 -21.35 -12.30 -7.76
C SER A 306 -20.34 -12.43 -8.91
N LEU A 307 -19.05 -12.57 -8.59
CA LEU A 307 -17.99 -12.77 -9.56
C LEU A 307 -18.08 -14.12 -10.25
N GLU A 308 -18.41 -15.19 -9.51
CA GLU A 308 -18.63 -16.52 -10.08
C GLU A 308 -19.84 -16.56 -11.00
N ALA A 309 -20.96 -15.96 -10.59
CA ALA A 309 -22.16 -15.83 -11.43
C ALA A 309 -21.90 -15.04 -12.72
N SER A 310 -20.93 -14.13 -12.69
CA SER A 310 -20.53 -13.31 -13.83
C SER A 310 -19.34 -13.88 -14.61
N ALA A 311 -18.92 -15.12 -14.36
CA ALA A 311 -17.76 -15.74 -15.00
C ALA A 311 -17.92 -15.88 -16.52
N SER A 312 -19.14 -16.09 -17.00
CA SER A 312 -19.46 -16.22 -18.43
C SER A 312 -19.45 -14.90 -19.21
N ARG A 313 -19.29 -13.75 -18.54
CA ARG A 313 -19.30 -12.42 -19.17
C ARG A 313 -17.87 -11.87 -19.24
N PRO A 314 -17.21 -11.86 -20.42
CA PRO A 314 -15.80 -11.45 -20.56
C PRO A 314 -15.58 -9.93 -20.48
N GLY A 315 -16.52 -9.16 -19.92
CA GLY A 315 -16.45 -7.70 -19.89
C GLY A 315 -15.69 -7.16 -18.68
N LEU A 316 -14.88 -6.11 -18.90
CA LEU A 316 -14.22 -5.35 -17.83
C LEU A 316 -15.20 -4.60 -16.93
N SER A 317 -16.49 -4.48 -17.29
CA SER A 317 -17.52 -3.89 -16.44
C SER A 317 -17.62 -4.58 -15.08
N VAL A 318 -17.50 -5.91 -15.05
CA VAL A 318 -17.54 -6.71 -13.81
C VAL A 318 -16.33 -6.42 -12.93
N LEU A 319 -15.14 -6.23 -13.52
CA LEU A 319 -13.95 -5.79 -12.81
C LEU A 319 -14.22 -4.42 -12.16
N TRP A 320 -14.73 -3.46 -12.93
CA TRP A 320 -15.00 -2.09 -12.45
C TRP A 320 -16.02 -2.02 -11.32
N THR A 321 -17.10 -2.79 -11.40
CA THR A 321 -18.09 -2.86 -10.31
C THR A 321 -17.55 -3.50 -9.05
N SER A 322 -16.46 -4.27 -9.13
CA SER A 322 -15.91 -5.06 -8.02
C SER A 322 -14.72 -4.41 -7.31
N ILE A 323 -13.99 -3.51 -7.98
CA ILE A 323 -12.78 -2.88 -7.43
C ILE A 323 -13.06 -2.08 -6.15
N CYS A 324 -14.10 -1.24 -6.12
CA CYS A 324 -14.41 -0.44 -4.93
C CYS A 324 -14.82 -1.32 -3.72
N PRO A 325 -15.76 -2.29 -3.88
CA PRO A 325 -16.03 -3.29 -2.85
C PRO A 325 -14.78 -4.02 -2.34
N PHE A 326 -13.91 -4.44 -3.25
CA PHE A 326 -12.66 -5.12 -2.93
C PHE A 326 -11.73 -4.24 -2.07
N MET A 327 -11.43 -3.01 -2.51
CA MET A 327 -10.54 -2.08 -1.79
C MET A 327 -11.08 -1.73 -0.39
N PHE A 328 -12.40 -1.56 -0.28
CA PHE A 328 -13.06 -1.34 1.00
C PHE A 328 -12.86 -2.53 1.94
N ARG A 329 -13.05 -3.76 1.45
CA ARG A 329 -12.90 -4.99 2.24
C ARG A 329 -11.45 -5.25 2.64
N ILE A 330 -10.47 -4.97 1.79
CA ILE A 330 -9.04 -4.99 2.17
C ILE A 330 -8.79 -4.06 3.36
N SER A 331 -9.30 -2.84 3.32
CA SER A 331 -9.13 -1.87 4.42
C SER A 331 -9.70 -2.38 5.75
N CYS A 332 -10.85 -3.07 5.70
CA CYS A 332 -11.45 -3.70 6.87
C CYS A 332 -10.62 -4.90 7.38
N LEU A 333 -10.09 -5.74 6.48
CA LEU A 333 -9.23 -6.85 6.86
C LEU A 333 -7.91 -6.37 7.48
N ALA A 334 -7.28 -5.34 6.92
CA ALA A 334 -6.11 -4.71 7.50
C ALA A 334 -6.38 -4.22 8.94
N ARG A 335 -7.54 -3.58 9.17
CA ARG A 335 -7.99 -3.18 10.50
C ARG A 335 -8.15 -4.38 11.44
N GLN A 336 -8.84 -5.42 10.99
CA GLN A 336 -9.02 -6.65 11.76
C GLN A 336 -7.67 -7.30 12.13
N LEU A 337 -6.72 -7.34 11.20
CA LEU A 337 -5.39 -7.89 11.41
C LEU A 337 -4.65 -7.10 12.50
N SER A 338 -4.69 -5.77 12.43
CA SER A 338 -4.12 -4.87 13.45
C SER A 338 -4.77 -5.08 14.82
N ASP A 339 -6.10 -5.03 14.89
CA ASP A 339 -6.84 -5.08 16.15
C ASP A 339 -6.72 -6.43 16.86
N THR A 340 -6.55 -7.53 16.12
CA THR A 340 -6.68 -8.89 16.68
C THR A 340 -5.40 -9.73 16.66
N ILE A 341 -4.41 -9.42 15.81
CA ILE A 341 -3.24 -10.28 15.60
C ILE A 341 -1.92 -9.50 15.66
N ASN A 342 -1.67 -8.51 14.79
CA ASN A 342 -0.34 -7.93 14.61
C ASN A 342 -0.14 -6.52 15.18
N GLY A 343 -1.21 -5.85 15.63
CA GLY A 343 -1.11 -4.54 16.27
C GLY A 343 -0.56 -4.63 17.70
N ASP A 344 -0.05 -3.51 18.22
CA ASP A 344 0.64 -3.45 19.51
C ASP A 344 -0.20 -4.01 20.67
N TYR A 345 -1.50 -3.68 20.70
CA TYR A 345 -2.41 -4.22 21.72
C TYR A 345 -2.63 -5.73 21.57
N ALA A 346 -2.80 -6.24 20.36
CA ALA A 346 -2.95 -7.67 20.12
C ALA A 346 -1.67 -8.45 20.51
N ARG A 347 -0.49 -7.83 20.35
CA ARG A 347 0.83 -8.42 20.62
C ARG A 347 1.17 -8.57 22.10
N VAL A 348 0.61 -7.72 22.96
CA VAL A 348 0.77 -7.90 24.42
C VAL A 348 -0.14 -8.99 24.99
N ASN A 349 -1.10 -9.47 24.21
CA ASN A 349 -2.04 -10.51 24.61
C ASN A 349 -1.69 -11.87 23.95
N PRO A 350 -2.08 -13.00 24.57
CA PRO A 350 -1.99 -14.31 23.92
C PRO A 350 -2.70 -14.32 22.57
N LEU A 351 -2.15 -15.05 21.59
CA LEU A 351 -2.75 -15.14 20.26
C LEU A 351 -4.14 -15.78 20.37
N SER A 352 -5.15 -15.09 19.83
CA SER A 352 -6.48 -15.67 19.66
C SER A 352 -6.49 -16.61 18.47
N GLU A 353 -6.44 -17.93 18.71
CA GLU A 353 -6.51 -18.97 17.66
C GLU A 353 -7.76 -18.76 16.77
N ALA A 354 -8.89 -18.42 17.38
CA ALA A 354 -10.13 -18.14 16.65
C ALA A 354 -10.01 -16.91 15.72
N ALA A 355 -9.27 -15.87 16.12
CA ALA A 355 -9.03 -14.72 15.27
C ALA A 355 -8.13 -15.09 14.09
N ALA A 356 -7.07 -15.88 14.33
CA ALA A 356 -6.17 -16.35 13.29
C ALA A 356 -6.88 -17.26 12.27
N ILE A 357 -7.72 -18.20 12.73
CA ILE A 357 -8.53 -19.06 11.85
C ILE A 357 -9.48 -18.22 11.00
N ARG A 358 -10.24 -17.29 11.62
CA ARG A 358 -11.15 -16.40 10.87
C ARG A 358 -10.41 -15.56 9.83
N PHE A 359 -9.24 -15.03 10.19
CA PHE A 359 -8.45 -14.23 9.27
C PHE A 359 -7.91 -15.07 8.10
N LEU A 360 -7.42 -16.28 8.37
CA LEU A 360 -6.99 -17.22 7.34
C LEU A 360 -8.15 -17.61 6.40
N SER A 361 -9.35 -17.88 6.93
CA SER A 361 -10.53 -18.12 6.10
C SER A 361 -10.88 -16.93 5.20
N ALA A 362 -10.78 -15.70 5.73
CA ALA A 362 -10.99 -14.49 4.94
C ALA A 362 -9.91 -14.31 3.84
N LEU A 363 -8.65 -14.64 4.12
CA LEU A 363 -7.58 -14.64 3.12
C LEU A 363 -7.82 -15.67 2.03
N SER A 364 -8.34 -16.86 2.35
CA SER A 364 -8.70 -17.86 1.35
C SER A 364 -9.82 -17.39 0.42
N LEU A 365 -10.87 -16.77 0.97
CA LEU A 365 -11.94 -16.16 0.15
C LEU A 365 -11.40 -15.03 -0.74
N LEU A 366 -10.55 -14.19 -0.16
CA LEU A 366 -9.93 -13.08 -0.87
C LEU A 366 -9.03 -13.57 -2.00
N HIS A 367 -8.28 -14.66 -1.79
CA HIS A 367 -7.46 -15.28 -2.83
C HIS A 367 -8.31 -15.74 -4.02
N SER A 368 -9.44 -16.42 -3.78
CA SER A 368 -10.38 -16.80 -4.86
C SER A 368 -10.89 -15.59 -5.65
N ILE A 369 -11.20 -14.49 -4.95
CA ILE A 369 -11.60 -13.23 -5.59
C ILE A 369 -10.46 -12.64 -6.42
N VAL A 370 -9.24 -12.62 -5.90
CA VAL A 370 -8.04 -12.15 -6.60
C VAL A 370 -7.84 -12.93 -7.89
N CYS A 371 -7.85 -14.27 -7.86
CA CYS A 371 -7.70 -15.09 -9.06
C CYS A 371 -8.77 -14.76 -10.10
N LEU A 372 -10.06 -14.70 -9.71
CA LEU A 372 -11.17 -14.37 -10.61
C LEU A 372 -11.08 -12.97 -11.23
N LEU A 373 -10.49 -12.00 -10.53
CA LEU A 373 -10.29 -10.64 -11.04
C LEU A 373 -9.07 -10.59 -11.97
N LEU A 374 -7.99 -11.27 -11.63
CA LEU A 374 -6.78 -11.32 -12.46
C LEU A 374 -7.00 -12.12 -13.75
N ASP A 375 -7.72 -13.25 -13.70
CA ASP A 375 -8.09 -14.05 -14.88
C ASP A 375 -8.91 -13.22 -15.88
N ARG A 376 -9.76 -12.31 -15.38
CA ARG A 376 -10.50 -11.37 -16.23
C ARG A 376 -9.60 -10.35 -16.91
N VAL A 377 -8.59 -9.85 -16.18
CA VAL A 377 -7.61 -8.93 -16.77
C VAL A 377 -6.79 -9.66 -17.83
N ASP A 378 -6.38 -10.91 -17.59
CA ASP A 378 -5.69 -11.75 -18.59
C ASP A 378 -6.55 -11.98 -19.83
N ALA A 379 -7.82 -12.32 -19.66
CA ALA A 379 -8.75 -12.51 -20.77
C ALA A 379 -8.90 -11.22 -21.59
N ALA A 380 -9.02 -10.07 -20.93
CA ALA A 380 -9.15 -8.78 -21.59
C ALA A 380 -7.86 -8.37 -22.33
N ILE A 381 -6.68 -8.59 -21.74
CA ILE A 381 -5.38 -8.30 -22.38
C ILE A 381 -5.17 -9.22 -23.58
N THR A 382 -5.48 -10.52 -23.44
CA THR A 382 -5.31 -11.51 -24.51
C THR A 382 -6.24 -11.21 -25.70
N ALA A 383 -7.50 -10.85 -25.43
CA ALA A 383 -8.45 -10.46 -26.46
C ALA A 383 -7.99 -9.21 -27.25
N ALA A 384 -7.30 -8.29 -26.58
CA ALA A 384 -6.78 -7.08 -27.21
C ALA A 384 -5.47 -7.25 -27.98
N ALA A 385 -4.63 -8.21 -27.57
CA ALA A 385 -3.34 -8.50 -28.22
C ALA A 385 -3.47 -8.98 -29.67
N ALA A 386 -4.67 -9.36 -30.11
CA ALA A 386 -4.95 -9.70 -31.50
C ALA A 386 -4.89 -8.50 -32.46
N ASP A 387 -4.88 -7.24 -31.97
CA ASP A 387 -5.16 -6.07 -32.82
C ASP A 387 -4.19 -4.87 -32.72
N ARG A 388 -3.08 -4.88 -31.96
CA ARG A 388 -1.98 -3.86 -32.05
C ARG A 388 -0.76 -4.12 -31.14
N LEU A 389 0.35 -3.45 -31.49
CA LEU A 389 1.67 -3.39 -30.83
C LEU A 389 1.64 -3.12 -29.30
N PRO A 390 2.73 -3.45 -28.58
CA PRO A 390 2.74 -3.63 -27.13
C PRO A 390 2.75 -2.30 -26.33
N PHE A 391 1.89 -2.23 -25.32
CA PHE A 391 2.02 -1.43 -24.09
C PHE A 391 2.16 0.10 -24.25
N HIS A 392 1.01 0.79 -24.33
CA HIS A 392 0.92 2.22 -23.99
C HIS A 392 0.17 2.40 -22.67
N LEU A 393 0.83 2.97 -21.65
CA LEU A 393 0.18 3.47 -20.42
C LEU A 393 -0.27 4.93 -20.57
N VAL A 394 0.11 5.59 -21.67
CA VAL A 394 -0.17 6.99 -21.93
C VAL A 394 -1.43 7.06 -22.80
N GLY A 395 -2.57 7.30 -22.15
CA GLY A 395 -3.86 7.49 -22.81
C GLY A 395 -5.03 6.90 -22.03
N SER A 396 -6.25 7.22 -22.46
CA SER A 396 -7.53 6.68 -21.96
C SER A 396 -7.73 5.19 -22.28
N ASP A 397 -6.65 4.41 -22.34
CA ASP A 397 -6.69 3.02 -22.74
C ASP A 397 -7.18 2.17 -21.56
N THR A 398 -8.38 1.61 -21.74
CA THR A 398 -9.00 0.67 -20.82
C THR A 398 -8.03 -0.46 -20.39
N GLN A 399 -7.07 -0.84 -21.25
CA GLN A 399 -6.04 -1.83 -20.93
C GLN A 399 -5.03 -1.36 -19.88
N ALA A 400 -4.55 -0.12 -19.96
CA ALA A 400 -3.61 0.44 -19.00
C ALA A 400 -4.22 0.47 -17.60
N MET A 401 -5.52 0.79 -17.53
CA MET A 401 -6.29 0.78 -16.30
C MET A 401 -6.53 -0.63 -15.75
N ALA A 402 -6.81 -1.61 -16.62
CA ALA A 402 -6.97 -3.00 -16.21
C ALA A 402 -5.66 -3.55 -15.62
N ARG A 403 -4.52 -3.24 -16.26
CA ARG A 403 -3.18 -3.59 -15.78
C ARG A 403 -2.86 -2.96 -14.41
N THR A 404 -3.11 -1.66 -14.26
CA THR A 404 -2.89 -0.95 -12.98
C THR A 404 -3.78 -1.52 -11.87
N SER A 405 -5.00 -1.91 -12.22
CA SER A 405 -5.94 -2.51 -11.26
C SER A 405 -5.51 -3.91 -10.85
N ALA A 406 -5.06 -4.74 -11.79
CA ALA A 406 -4.50 -6.06 -11.50
C ALA A 406 -3.30 -5.96 -10.54
N TYR A 407 -2.42 -5.00 -10.78
CA TYR A 407 -1.33 -4.69 -9.85
C TYR A 407 -1.87 -4.37 -8.44
N GLY A 408 -2.79 -3.41 -8.32
CA GLY A 408 -3.38 -3.03 -7.03
C GLY A 408 -4.05 -4.22 -6.31
N ILE A 409 -4.72 -5.11 -7.05
CA ILE A 409 -5.37 -6.31 -6.53
C ILE A 409 -4.34 -7.29 -5.95
N GLY A 410 -3.34 -7.71 -6.74
CA GLY A 410 -2.34 -8.67 -6.28
C GLY A 410 -1.50 -8.11 -5.13
N LEU A 411 -1.07 -6.84 -5.25
CA LEU A 411 -0.30 -6.15 -4.23
C LEU A 411 -1.07 -6.05 -2.90
N SER A 412 -2.34 -5.67 -2.93
CA SER A 412 -3.13 -5.47 -1.71
C SER A 412 -3.38 -6.78 -0.96
N PHE A 413 -3.62 -7.87 -1.68
CA PHE A 413 -3.70 -9.21 -1.11
C PHE A 413 -2.37 -9.61 -0.45
N ALA A 414 -1.26 -9.50 -1.19
CA ALA A 414 0.07 -9.79 -0.69
C ALA A 414 0.41 -8.97 0.57
N SER A 415 0.01 -7.71 0.60
CA SER A 415 0.25 -6.79 1.73
C SER A 415 -0.42 -7.23 3.04
N LEU A 416 -1.50 -8.03 3.00
CA LEU A 416 -2.15 -8.59 4.18
C LEU A 416 -1.49 -9.89 4.64
N VAL A 417 -1.11 -10.74 3.68
CA VAL A 417 -0.67 -12.11 3.93
C VAL A 417 0.70 -12.14 4.62
N LEU A 418 1.68 -11.37 4.13
CA LEU A 418 3.03 -11.44 4.67
C LEU A 418 3.13 -10.96 6.14
N PRO A 419 2.52 -9.83 6.55
CA PRO A 419 2.50 -9.44 7.96
C PRO A 419 1.78 -10.46 8.86
N PHE A 420 0.71 -11.09 8.37
CA PHE A 420 0.01 -12.15 9.09
C PHE A 420 0.90 -13.37 9.32
N TYR A 421 1.53 -13.88 8.26
CA TYR A 421 2.47 -15.00 8.35
C TYR A 421 3.63 -14.69 9.30
N ARG A 422 4.31 -13.55 9.12
CA ARG A 422 5.45 -13.16 9.96
C ARG A 422 5.08 -13.05 11.44
N GLU A 423 3.89 -12.54 11.76
CA GLU A 423 3.42 -12.47 13.15
C GLU A 423 3.14 -13.87 13.73
N LEU A 424 2.50 -14.77 12.97
CA LEU A 424 2.29 -16.14 13.44
C LEU A 424 3.62 -16.88 13.65
N ALA A 425 4.55 -16.77 12.71
CA ALA A 425 5.88 -17.37 12.80
C ALA A 425 6.65 -16.86 14.03
N GLN A 426 6.59 -15.55 14.32
CA GLN A 426 7.20 -14.97 15.51
C GLN A 426 6.60 -15.52 16.80
N ARG A 427 5.28 -15.75 16.84
CA ARG A 427 4.57 -16.26 18.02
C ARG A 427 4.68 -17.78 18.21
N ALA A 428 5.16 -18.52 17.21
CA ALA A 428 5.34 -19.98 17.29
C ALA A 428 6.54 -20.41 18.17
N ILE A 429 7.37 -19.46 18.62
CA ILE A 429 8.60 -19.66 19.42
C ILE A 429 8.31 -19.22 20.88
N PRO A 430 8.59 -19.97 21.99
CA PRO A 430 8.96 -21.37 22.22
C PRO A 430 8.09 -22.07 23.32
N ASP A 431 6.75 -22.06 23.25
CA ASP A 431 5.90 -22.72 24.28
C ASP A 431 5.46 -24.14 23.86
N GLU A 432 5.78 -25.18 24.65
CA GLU A 432 5.67 -26.60 24.27
C GLU A 432 4.23 -27.11 24.05
N ARG A 433 3.24 -26.59 24.78
CA ARG A 433 1.84 -27.07 24.69
C ARG A 433 0.98 -26.34 23.66
N ALA A 434 1.28 -25.07 23.38
CA ALA A 434 0.63 -24.30 22.32
C ALA A 434 1.23 -24.62 20.92
N ARG A 435 2.37 -25.35 20.90
CA ARG A 435 3.17 -25.65 19.70
C ARG A 435 2.37 -26.32 18.58
N GLY A 436 1.59 -27.36 18.88
CA GLY A 436 0.94 -28.16 17.84
C GLY A 436 -0.11 -27.41 17.01
N ARG A 437 -0.97 -26.60 17.64
CA ARG A 437 -2.06 -25.90 16.93
C ARG A 437 -1.57 -24.65 16.21
N ILE A 438 -0.71 -23.86 16.85
CA ILE A 438 -0.11 -22.68 16.22
C ILE A 438 0.76 -23.09 15.04
N GLN A 439 1.49 -24.22 15.15
CA GLN A 439 2.27 -24.73 14.04
C GLN A 439 1.42 -25.08 12.81
N VAL A 440 0.24 -25.67 12.97
CA VAL A 440 -0.68 -25.91 11.85
C VAL A 440 -1.09 -24.61 11.19
N LEU A 441 -1.45 -23.59 11.99
CA LEU A 441 -1.78 -22.25 11.47
C LEU A 441 -0.60 -21.59 10.75
N CYS A 442 0.62 -21.74 11.28
CA CYS A 442 1.84 -21.25 10.64
C CYS A 442 2.09 -21.93 9.29
N VAL A 443 1.90 -23.25 9.19
CA VAL A 443 2.04 -23.99 7.92
C VAL A 443 1.02 -23.51 6.90
N GLN A 444 -0.24 -23.33 7.31
CA GLN A 444 -1.29 -22.82 6.42
C GLN A 444 -1.02 -21.37 5.99
N ALA A 445 -0.56 -20.51 6.91
CA ALA A 445 -0.19 -19.13 6.59
C ALA A 445 1.04 -19.05 5.69
N ARG A 446 2.03 -19.94 5.86
CA ARG A 446 3.18 -20.08 4.96
C ARG A 446 2.71 -20.43 3.55
N GLN A 447 1.81 -21.41 3.42
CA GLN A 447 1.26 -21.79 2.12
C GLN A 447 0.49 -20.63 1.47
N MET A 448 -0.29 -19.89 2.25
CA MET A 448 -0.95 -18.67 1.77
C MET A 448 0.06 -17.60 1.33
N ALA A 449 1.19 -17.47 2.02
CA ALA A 449 2.26 -16.53 1.64
C ALA A 449 2.94 -16.92 0.34
N LEU A 450 3.16 -18.22 0.08
CA LEU A 450 3.67 -18.70 -1.21
C LEU A 450 2.69 -18.41 -2.36
N LEU A 451 1.38 -18.64 -2.15
CA LEU A 451 0.35 -18.26 -3.12
C LEU A 451 0.33 -16.74 -3.37
N ALA A 452 0.42 -15.95 -2.31
CA ALA A 452 0.46 -14.49 -2.43
C ALA A 452 1.73 -13.97 -3.12
N ALA A 453 2.87 -14.64 -2.96
CA ALA A 453 4.09 -14.33 -3.70
C ALA A 453 3.90 -14.57 -5.21
N HIS A 454 3.27 -15.70 -5.57
CA HIS A 454 2.93 -16.01 -6.95
C HIS A 454 1.98 -14.97 -7.56
N GLU A 455 0.88 -14.64 -6.87
CA GLU A 455 -0.08 -13.65 -7.34
C GLU A 455 0.53 -12.24 -7.40
N LEU A 456 1.44 -11.89 -6.49
CA LEU A 456 2.19 -10.64 -6.57
C LEU A 456 3.10 -10.62 -7.81
N ALA A 457 3.86 -11.67 -8.06
CA ALA A 457 4.72 -11.76 -9.25
C ALA A 457 3.88 -11.71 -10.53
N ARG A 458 2.76 -12.42 -10.59
CA ARG A 458 1.79 -12.32 -11.68
C ARG A 458 1.29 -10.89 -11.86
N ALA A 459 0.93 -10.21 -10.77
CA ALA A 459 0.44 -8.85 -10.79
C ALA A 459 1.48 -7.83 -11.28
N LEU A 460 2.76 -8.01 -10.91
CA LEU A 460 3.88 -7.18 -11.34
C LEU A 460 4.13 -7.26 -12.86
N ARG A 461 3.90 -8.43 -13.48
CA ARG A 461 4.03 -8.60 -14.95
C ARG A 461 3.05 -7.75 -15.76
N TYR A 462 1.95 -7.27 -15.17
CA TYR A 462 1.00 -6.41 -15.87
C TYR A 462 1.48 -4.99 -16.05
N LEU A 463 2.41 -4.53 -15.22
CA LEU A 463 2.92 -3.17 -15.32
C LEU A 463 4.08 -3.13 -16.32
N PRO A 464 4.01 -2.28 -17.36
CA PRO A 464 5.18 -1.93 -18.15
C PRO A 464 6.21 -1.31 -17.22
N ALA A 465 7.27 -2.06 -16.88
CA ALA A 465 8.46 -1.68 -16.11
C ALA A 465 8.36 -0.30 -15.42
N LEU A 466 7.43 -0.19 -14.48
CA LEU A 466 6.89 1.12 -14.08
C LEU A 466 7.78 1.65 -12.96
N HIS A 467 8.68 2.55 -13.31
CA HIS A 467 9.70 3.20 -12.48
C HIS A 467 9.22 4.01 -11.25
N TYR A 468 8.05 3.76 -10.67
CA TYR A 468 7.41 4.84 -9.91
C TYR A 468 6.83 4.49 -8.54
N MET A 469 7.27 3.44 -7.84
CA MET A 469 6.72 3.14 -6.50
C MET A 469 7.74 3.18 -5.32
N PRO A 470 8.29 4.36 -4.96
CA PRO A 470 9.07 4.51 -3.72
C PRO A 470 8.32 3.98 -2.47
N LEU A 471 6.99 4.09 -2.44
CA LEU A 471 6.16 3.68 -1.31
C LEU A 471 6.07 2.18 -1.05
N LEU A 472 6.25 1.39 -2.11
CA LEU A 472 6.12 -0.07 -2.04
C LEU A 472 7.47 -0.76 -2.10
N ALA A 473 8.56 0.01 -2.21
CA ALA A 473 9.93 -0.50 -2.17
C ALA A 473 10.16 -1.43 -0.98
N ALA A 474 9.78 -1.00 0.23
CA ALA A 474 9.91 -1.82 1.43
C ALA A 474 9.09 -3.12 1.39
N MET A 475 7.97 -3.11 0.65
CA MET A 475 7.14 -4.30 0.44
C MET A 475 7.78 -5.26 -0.56
N ILE A 476 8.25 -4.77 -1.70
CA ILE A 476 8.96 -5.59 -2.70
C ILE A 476 10.22 -6.21 -2.09
N ILE A 477 10.99 -5.42 -1.31
CA ILE A 477 12.14 -5.92 -0.54
C ILE A 477 11.73 -7.03 0.43
N SER A 478 10.67 -6.81 1.22
CA SER A 478 10.19 -7.82 2.18
C SER A 478 9.75 -9.12 1.51
N TRP A 479 9.13 -9.03 0.32
CA TRP A 479 8.71 -10.21 -0.44
C TRP A 479 9.90 -10.93 -1.07
N ALA A 480 10.86 -10.20 -1.61
CA ALA A 480 12.09 -10.77 -2.11
C ALA A 480 12.88 -11.51 -1.02
N GLU A 481 12.99 -10.92 0.18
CA GLU A 481 13.57 -11.56 1.36
C GLU A 481 12.85 -12.87 1.68
N PHE A 482 11.51 -12.81 1.78
CA PHE A 482 10.69 -13.99 2.04
C PHE A 482 10.93 -15.09 1.00
N CYS A 483 10.82 -14.79 -0.29
CA CYS A 483 10.99 -15.79 -1.36
C CYS A 483 12.39 -16.43 -1.32
N VAL A 484 13.43 -15.66 -1.00
CA VAL A 484 14.79 -16.18 -0.85
C VAL A 484 14.92 -17.08 0.39
N GLU A 485 14.36 -16.68 1.53
CA GLU A 485 14.31 -17.51 2.74
C GLU A 485 13.61 -18.85 2.48
N GLU A 486 12.52 -18.84 1.72
CA GLU A 486 11.76 -20.03 1.36
C GLU A 486 12.55 -20.98 0.44
N VAL A 487 13.25 -20.45 -0.56
CA VAL A 487 14.14 -21.26 -1.43
C VAL A 487 15.25 -21.89 -0.60
N GLU A 488 15.84 -21.16 0.35
CA GLU A 488 16.90 -21.71 1.21
C GLU A 488 16.40 -22.77 2.19
N ALA A 489 15.18 -22.59 2.72
CA ALA A 489 14.56 -23.56 3.63
C ALA A 489 14.25 -24.90 2.93
N ASP A 490 13.84 -24.89 1.66
CA ASP A 490 13.45 -26.08 0.91
C ASP A 490 14.64 -26.76 0.16
N GLY A 491 15.87 -26.53 0.60
CA GLY A 491 17.07 -27.19 0.06
C GLY A 491 17.81 -26.40 -1.03
N GLY A 492 17.50 -25.12 -1.19
CA GLY A 492 18.21 -24.19 -2.06
C GLY A 492 17.92 -24.42 -3.55
N ARG A 493 18.97 -24.34 -4.38
CA ARG A 493 18.86 -24.35 -5.85
C ARG A 493 18.20 -25.62 -6.42
N ALA A 494 18.22 -26.73 -5.70
CA ALA A 494 17.73 -28.02 -6.18
C ALA A 494 16.20 -28.13 -6.29
N TYR A 495 15.45 -27.21 -5.66
CA TYR A 495 13.99 -27.27 -5.55
C TYR A 495 13.25 -26.17 -6.34
N ILE A 496 13.97 -25.37 -7.14
CA ILE A 496 13.37 -24.25 -7.87
C ILE A 496 12.62 -24.78 -9.10
N THR A 497 11.30 -24.67 -9.11
CA THR A 497 10.47 -24.97 -10.28
C THR A 497 10.57 -23.86 -11.34
N PRO A 498 10.25 -24.13 -12.61
CA PRO A 498 10.26 -23.10 -13.66
C PRO A 498 9.35 -21.90 -13.35
N ASP A 499 8.16 -22.15 -12.78
CA ASP A 499 7.22 -21.09 -12.42
C ASP A 499 7.78 -20.22 -11.28
N MET A 500 8.38 -20.84 -10.26
CA MET A 500 9.06 -20.11 -9.19
C MET A 500 10.23 -19.28 -9.73
N ALA A 501 11.02 -19.83 -10.66
CA ALA A 501 12.11 -19.09 -11.27
C ALA A 501 11.63 -17.82 -12.00
N LYS A 502 10.51 -17.92 -12.73
CA LYS A 502 9.88 -16.79 -13.42
C LYS A 502 9.35 -15.74 -12.43
N ASP A 503 8.80 -16.17 -11.31
CA ASP A 503 8.34 -15.25 -10.27
C ASP A 503 9.51 -14.55 -9.57
N LEU A 504 10.60 -15.27 -9.28
CA LEU A 504 11.84 -14.70 -8.75
C LEU A 504 12.49 -13.72 -9.73
N GLU A 505 12.47 -14.03 -11.03
CA GLU A 505 12.96 -13.13 -12.09
C GLU A 505 12.13 -11.84 -12.13
N THR A 506 10.81 -11.96 -12.01
CA THR A 506 9.91 -10.79 -11.94
C THR A 506 10.24 -9.92 -10.72
N LEU A 507 10.37 -10.52 -9.53
CA LEU A 507 10.73 -9.78 -8.31
C LEU A 507 12.12 -9.14 -8.40
N LEU A 508 13.08 -9.82 -9.02
CA LEU A 508 14.43 -9.28 -9.26
C LEU A 508 14.40 -8.05 -10.17
N GLY A 509 13.64 -8.10 -11.27
CA GLY A 509 13.44 -6.94 -12.15
C GLY A 509 12.87 -5.74 -11.39
N GLU A 510 11.86 -5.98 -10.57
CA GLU A 510 11.21 -4.95 -9.74
C GLU A 510 12.13 -4.39 -8.66
N LEU A 511 12.98 -5.21 -8.04
CA LEU A 511 14.01 -4.71 -7.14
C LEU A 511 15.00 -3.79 -7.85
N LYS A 512 15.44 -4.14 -9.07
CA LYS A 512 16.32 -3.26 -9.85
C LYS A 512 15.65 -1.92 -10.18
N LEU A 513 14.35 -1.94 -10.50
CA LEU A 513 13.55 -0.73 -10.69
C LEU A 513 13.41 0.09 -9.39
N VAL A 514 13.24 -0.55 -8.24
CA VAL A 514 13.30 0.15 -6.94
C VAL A 514 14.67 0.79 -6.74
N GLY A 515 15.75 0.12 -7.16
CA GLY A 515 17.13 0.60 -7.08
C GLY A 515 17.42 1.80 -7.97
N TYR A 516 16.66 1.98 -9.07
CA TYR A 516 16.70 3.22 -9.86
C TYR A 516 16.28 4.43 -9.04
N SER A 517 15.28 4.26 -8.17
CA SER A 517 14.66 5.37 -7.43
C SER A 517 15.29 5.61 -6.05
N LEU A 518 15.76 4.54 -5.40
CA LEU A 518 16.20 4.59 -4.00
C LEU A 518 17.62 4.05 -3.83
N GLU A 519 18.43 4.74 -3.03
CA GLU A 519 19.77 4.32 -2.63
C GLU A 519 19.77 3.06 -1.74
N ALA A 520 18.63 2.72 -1.11
CA ALA A 520 18.53 1.64 -0.12
C ALA A 520 19.08 0.29 -0.61
N LEU A 521 18.94 -0.02 -1.91
CA LEU A 521 19.43 -1.27 -2.50
C LEU A 521 20.94 -1.30 -2.78
N SER A 522 21.63 -0.16 -2.71
CA SER A 522 23.09 -0.08 -2.79
C SER A 522 23.77 -0.48 -1.47
N GLN A 523 23.01 -0.54 -0.37
CA GLN A 523 23.53 -0.96 0.93
C GLN A 523 23.88 -2.46 0.92
N PRO A 524 24.80 -2.94 1.78
CA PRO A 524 25.27 -4.32 1.75
C PRO A 524 24.16 -5.38 1.78
N ALA A 525 23.08 -5.13 2.54
CA ALA A 525 21.93 -6.03 2.60
C ALA A 525 21.16 -6.11 1.27
N GLY A 526 20.94 -4.97 0.60
CA GLY A 526 20.27 -4.90 -0.70
C GLY A 526 21.09 -5.57 -1.81
N VAL A 527 22.41 -5.31 -1.83
CA VAL A 527 23.34 -5.95 -2.78
C VAL A 527 23.35 -7.47 -2.58
N ALA A 528 23.41 -7.93 -1.33
CA ALA A 528 23.38 -9.37 -1.04
C ALA A 528 22.06 -10.03 -1.44
N LEU A 529 20.93 -9.34 -1.27
CA LEU A 529 19.61 -9.82 -1.69
C LEU A 529 19.51 -9.97 -3.21
N ILE A 530 19.94 -8.95 -3.96
CA ILE A 530 19.97 -8.99 -5.44
C ILE A 530 20.86 -10.12 -5.93
N ALA A 531 22.08 -10.25 -5.38
CA ALA A 531 23.02 -11.29 -5.78
C ALA A 531 22.49 -12.71 -5.50
N ARG A 532 21.76 -12.92 -4.39
CA ARG A 532 21.10 -14.20 -4.08
C ARG A 532 20.02 -14.52 -5.11
N LEU A 533 19.14 -13.56 -5.42
CA LEU A 533 18.10 -13.75 -6.44
C LEU A 533 18.68 -14.03 -7.82
N GLU A 534 19.68 -13.27 -8.27
CA GLU A 534 20.39 -13.51 -9.53
C GLU A 534 20.97 -14.92 -9.60
N SER A 535 21.57 -15.37 -8.49
CA SER A 535 22.09 -16.73 -8.39
C SER A 535 20.99 -17.80 -8.53
N TYR A 536 19.79 -17.57 -8.01
CA TYR A 536 18.69 -18.55 -8.08
C TYR A 536 18.04 -18.57 -9.47
N VAL A 537 17.81 -17.40 -10.05
CA VAL A 537 17.28 -17.25 -11.41
C VAL A 537 18.25 -17.87 -12.42
N GLY A 538 19.55 -17.57 -12.33
CA GLY A 538 20.56 -18.12 -13.24
C GLY A 538 20.75 -19.64 -13.13
N ALA A 539 20.59 -20.22 -11.93
CA ALA A 539 20.69 -21.67 -11.74
C ALA A 539 19.56 -22.44 -12.44
N SER A 540 18.34 -21.88 -12.46
CA SER A 540 17.21 -22.47 -13.18
C SER A 540 17.43 -22.47 -14.69
N GLN A 541 17.98 -21.38 -15.24
CA GLN A 541 18.28 -21.24 -16.68
C GLN A 541 19.43 -22.16 -17.14
N ALA A 542 20.40 -22.46 -16.27
CA ALA A 542 21.49 -23.38 -16.59
C ALA A 542 21.04 -24.85 -16.60
N GLY A 543 20.01 -25.21 -15.83
CA GLY A 543 19.41 -26.54 -15.80
C GLY A 543 18.54 -26.88 -17.02
N SER A 544 18.17 -25.89 -17.84
CA SER A 544 17.34 -26.06 -19.03
C SER A 544 18.12 -26.22 -20.35
N VAL A 545 19.44 -26.46 -20.30
CA VAL A 545 20.19 -26.85 -21.51
C VAL A 545 19.85 -28.31 -21.84
N PRO A 546 19.25 -28.64 -23.00
CA PRO A 546 19.19 -30.02 -23.43
C PRO A 546 20.63 -30.48 -23.65
N GLY A 547 21.08 -31.46 -22.86
CA GLY A 547 22.33 -32.15 -23.16
C GLY A 547 22.29 -32.69 -24.59
N PRO A 548 23.45 -32.84 -25.27
CA PRO A 548 23.50 -33.41 -26.60
C PRO A 548 23.30 -34.93 -26.49
N GLU A 549 22.09 -35.35 -26.13
CA GLU A 549 21.62 -36.71 -26.42
C GLU A 549 20.93 -36.67 -27.77
N ALA A 550 21.42 -37.51 -28.67
CA ALA A 550 21.01 -37.58 -30.06
C ALA A 550 19.49 -37.66 -30.18
N PHE A 551 18.91 -36.65 -30.83
CA PHE A 551 17.54 -36.70 -31.32
C PHE A 551 17.45 -37.82 -32.37
N ASP A 552 16.76 -38.91 -32.05
CA ASP A 552 16.41 -39.97 -33.00
C ASP A 552 15.13 -39.54 -33.75
N PRO A 553 15.20 -39.26 -35.07
CA PRO A 553 14.04 -38.83 -35.85
C PRO A 553 12.94 -39.89 -35.99
N ALA A 554 13.15 -41.12 -35.51
CA ALA A 554 12.20 -42.22 -35.65
C ALA A 554 11.01 -42.18 -34.66
N MET A 555 11.07 -41.42 -33.56
CA MET A 555 10.01 -41.44 -32.53
C MET A 555 8.76 -40.61 -32.85
N LEU A 556 8.75 -39.81 -33.93
CA LEU A 556 7.59 -38.98 -34.31
C LEU A 556 6.62 -39.67 -35.30
N ALA A 557 6.88 -40.91 -35.70
CA ALA A 557 6.07 -41.61 -36.70
C ALA A 557 4.84 -42.36 -36.13
N ASP A 558 4.73 -42.57 -34.82
CA ASP A 558 3.69 -43.42 -34.21
C ASP A 558 2.58 -42.67 -33.46
N MET A 559 2.49 -41.33 -33.58
CA MET A 559 1.50 -40.52 -32.85
C MET A 559 0.40 -39.88 -33.72
N PHE A 560 0.12 -40.43 -34.90
CA PHE A 560 -1.04 -40.05 -35.70
C PHE A 560 -1.80 -41.28 -36.22
N PHE A 561 -3.02 -41.48 -35.72
CA PHE A 561 -4.08 -42.23 -36.42
C PHE A 561 -5.12 -41.24 -36.98
N PRO A 562 -5.75 -41.54 -38.13
CA PRO A 562 -6.66 -40.63 -38.84
C PRO A 562 -8.11 -40.82 -38.39
N LEU A 563 -8.90 -39.75 -38.39
CA LEU A 563 -10.35 -39.83 -38.44
C LEU A 563 -10.84 -39.06 -39.68
N GLU A 564 -11.37 -39.84 -40.63
CA GLU A 564 -12.06 -39.36 -41.83
C GLU A 564 -13.46 -38.83 -41.49
N GLY A 565 -13.73 -37.61 -41.97
CA GLY A 565 -14.91 -37.19 -42.73
C GLY A 565 -16.33 -37.35 -42.18
N VAL A 566 -17.04 -36.23 -41.99
CA VAL A 566 -18.36 -35.95 -42.60
C VAL A 566 -18.48 -34.46 -42.89
N TRP A 567 -18.74 -34.11 -44.16
CA TRP A 567 -19.10 -32.78 -44.63
C TRP A 567 -20.61 -32.54 -44.44
N ILE A 568 -21.01 -31.38 -43.94
CA ILE A 568 -22.39 -30.88 -44.00
C ILE A 568 -22.37 -29.47 -44.58
N GLU A 569 -23.08 -29.28 -45.70
CA GLU A 569 -23.26 -28.02 -46.43
C GLU A 569 -24.09 -26.98 -45.64
N PRO A 570 -23.97 -25.68 -45.95
CA PRO A 570 -24.78 -24.64 -45.31
C PRO A 570 -26.14 -24.47 -46.00
N PRO A 571 -27.23 -24.14 -45.28
CA PRO A 571 -28.43 -23.66 -45.93
C PRO A 571 -28.34 -22.17 -46.25
N ALA A 572 -28.81 -21.85 -47.45
CA ALA A 572 -29.09 -20.51 -47.95
C ALA A 572 -30.44 -19.97 -47.40
N ASP A 573 -30.57 -18.65 -47.50
CA ASP A 573 -31.78 -17.82 -47.44
C ASP A 573 -32.41 -17.47 -46.08
N GLY A 574 -32.39 -16.16 -45.79
CA GLY A 574 -33.61 -15.36 -45.84
C GLY A 574 -34.42 -15.17 -44.55
N ALA A 575 -34.45 -13.91 -44.10
CA ALA A 575 -35.62 -13.17 -43.58
C ALA A 575 -35.66 -12.75 -42.09
N GLN A 576 -35.82 -11.42 -41.97
CA GLN A 576 -36.61 -10.64 -41.00
C GLN A 576 -36.05 -10.32 -39.61
N ILE A 577 -35.56 -9.07 -39.51
CA ILE A 577 -35.47 -8.27 -38.29
C ILE A 577 -36.90 -8.01 -37.78
N ARG A 578 -37.17 -8.40 -36.54
CA ARG A 578 -38.37 -8.04 -35.78
C ARG A 578 -37.99 -7.12 -34.62
N ASP A 579 -38.87 -6.16 -34.39
CA ASP A 579 -38.79 -5.05 -33.46
C ASP A 579 -38.34 -5.42 -32.04
N ALA A 580 -37.40 -4.64 -31.50
CA ALA A 580 -37.04 -4.64 -30.09
C ALA A 580 -37.80 -3.53 -29.35
N ASP A 581 -38.41 -3.95 -28.25
CA ASP A 581 -39.30 -3.28 -27.30
C ASP A 581 -38.66 -2.05 -26.60
N PRO A 582 -39.31 -0.87 -26.58
CA PRO A 582 -38.85 0.31 -25.86
C PRO A 582 -39.34 0.28 -24.40
N SER A 583 -38.76 -0.59 -23.56
CA SER A 583 -39.11 -0.63 -22.12
C SER A 583 -37.93 -0.96 -21.19
N LEU A 584 -36.70 -0.71 -21.63
CA LEU A 584 -35.49 -0.77 -20.78
C LEU A 584 -34.91 0.64 -20.59
N ASP A 585 -35.55 1.41 -19.70
CA ASP A 585 -35.02 2.68 -19.23
C ASP A 585 -34.94 2.69 -17.69
N MET A 586 -33.85 3.28 -17.16
CA MET A 586 -33.42 3.46 -15.75
C MET A 586 -32.22 2.65 -15.19
N SER A 587 -31.69 1.57 -15.80
CA SER A 587 -30.44 0.93 -15.29
C SER A 587 -29.16 1.38 -16.02
N ALA A 588 -29.29 1.93 -17.24
CA ALA A 588 -28.17 2.38 -18.06
C ALA A 588 -27.48 3.66 -17.53
N ALA A 589 -28.17 4.46 -16.71
CA ALA A 589 -27.62 5.68 -16.11
C ALA A 589 -26.52 5.39 -15.06
N SER A 590 -26.57 4.25 -14.36
CA SER A 590 -25.51 3.87 -13.40
C SER A 590 -24.26 3.33 -14.11
N THR A 591 -24.42 2.67 -15.26
CA THR A 591 -23.34 2.18 -16.10
C THR A 591 -22.61 3.32 -16.80
N TYR A 592 -23.32 4.36 -17.24
CA TYR A 592 -22.70 5.56 -17.83
C TYR A 592 -21.89 6.38 -16.81
N GLY A 593 -22.35 6.47 -15.56
CA GLY A 593 -21.60 7.10 -14.48
C GLY A 593 -20.32 6.33 -14.09
N MET A 594 -20.33 5.00 -14.24
CA MET A 594 -19.16 4.14 -13.99
C MET A 594 -18.22 4.07 -15.20
N ILE A 595 -18.66 4.37 -16.42
CA ILE A 595 -17.78 4.60 -17.57
C ILE A 595 -17.03 5.95 -17.41
N CYS A 596 -17.67 6.95 -16.79
CA CYS A 596 -17.00 8.20 -16.39
C CYS A 596 -15.97 8.02 -15.25
N PHE A 597 -16.04 6.94 -14.46
CA PHE A 597 -15.06 6.56 -13.42
C PHE A 597 -13.66 6.33 -14.00
N VAL A 598 -13.62 5.75 -15.19
CA VAL A 598 -12.42 5.37 -15.93
C VAL A 598 -11.97 6.53 -16.81
N LEU A 599 -12.91 7.23 -17.44
CA LEU A 599 -12.62 8.43 -18.22
C LEU A 599 -12.06 9.58 -17.37
N SER A 600 -12.49 9.76 -16.11
CA SER A 600 -11.94 10.82 -15.25
C SER A 600 -10.56 10.52 -14.65
N GLN A 601 -10.01 9.32 -14.88
CA GLN A 601 -8.59 9.05 -14.62
C GLN A 601 -7.68 9.74 -15.67
N TYR A 602 -8.20 10.23 -16.80
CA TYR A 602 -7.42 10.91 -17.84
C TYR A 602 -8.14 12.01 -18.68
N TYR A 603 -9.37 12.45 -18.36
CA TYR A 603 -10.18 13.31 -19.26
C TYR A 603 -9.68 14.75 -19.55
N HIS A 604 -8.53 15.19 -19.05
CA HIS A 604 -8.04 16.57 -19.28
C HIS A 604 -7.00 16.73 -20.39
N LEU A 605 -6.82 15.75 -21.28
CA LEU A 605 -5.86 15.84 -22.40
C LEU A 605 -6.45 16.30 -23.75
N CYS A 606 -7.75 16.64 -23.86
CA CYS A 606 -8.37 16.93 -25.18
C CYS A 606 -9.10 18.27 -25.35
N VAL A 607 -8.91 19.29 -24.48
CA VAL A 607 -9.51 20.63 -24.74
C VAL A 607 -8.50 21.65 -25.30
N ASP A 608 -7.18 21.46 -25.18
CA ASP A 608 -6.21 22.52 -25.53
C ASP A 608 -5.43 22.31 -26.85
N THR A 609 -5.85 21.39 -27.72
CA THR A 609 -5.21 21.19 -29.06
C THR A 609 -6.05 21.61 -30.26
N PHE A 610 -7.15 22.35 -30.07
CA PHE A 610 -7.86 23.02 -31.17
C PHE A 610 -8.26 24.47 -30.82
N SER A 611 -7.26 25.32 -30.60
CA SER A 611 -7.38 26.76 -30.83
C SER A 611 -6.42 27.21 -31.93
N GLY A 612 -6.52 26.57 -33.09
CA GLY A 612 -6.03 27.07 -34.37
C GLY A 612 -7.23 27.24 -35.29
N GLY A 613 -7.67 28.47 -35.49
CA GLY A 613 -8.98 28.77 -36.05
C GLY A 613 -9.17 28.32 -37.50
N HIS A 614 -10.36 27.83 -37.82
CA HIS A 614 -11.03 28.05 -39.10
C HIS A 614 -12.54 28.07 -38.90
N SER A 615 -13.14 29.13 -39.42
CA SER A 615 -14.57 29.44 -39.41
C SER A 615 -15.33 28.47 -40.30
N TYR A 616 -16.34 27.78 -39.76
CA TYR A 616 -17.47 27.31 -40.55
C TYR A 616 -18.79 27.66 -39.88
N ARG A 617 -19.57 28.46 -40.61
CA ARG A 617 -20.97 28.82 -40.34
C ARG A 617 -21.88 27.64 -40.69
N LEU A 618 -22.65 27.16 -39.72
CA LEU A 618 -23.99 26.56 -39.86
C LEU A 618 -24.68 26.86 -38.50
N GLY A 619 -25.85 27.48 -38.35
CA GLY A 619 -26.98 27.69 -39.24
C GLY A 619 -28.24 27.13 -38.58
N PHE A 620 -28.96 27.96 -37.80
CA PHE A 620 -30.36 27.83 -37.30
C PHE A 620 -30.66 26.96 -36.06
N PRO A 621 -31.78 27.22 -35.33
CA PRO A 621 -32.16 28.49 -34.69
C PRO A 621 -32.59 28.33 -33.21
N ALA A 622 -32.63 29.49 -32.53
CA ALA A 622 -33.14 29.67 -31.17
C ALA A 622 -34.62 29.27 -31.01
N VAL A 623 -34.95 28.69 -29.86
CA VAL A 623 -36.32 28.68 -29.31
C VAL A 623 -36.30 29.36 -27.94
N ILE A 624 -37.33 30.18 -27.77
CA ILE A 624 -37.54 31.28 -26.84
C ILE A 624 -37.95 30.78 -25.45
N LEU A 625 -37.41 31.43 -24.41
CA LEU A 625 -37.94 31.45 -23.05
C LEU A 625 -39.30 32.15 -23.04
N ALA A 626 -40.36 31.45 -22.64
CA ALA A 626 -41.64 32.07 -22.29
C ALA A 626 -41.81 32.08 -20.76
N GLN A 627 -41.73 33.27 -20.19
CA GLN A 627 -42.26 33.61 -18.88
C GLN A 627 -43.79 33.55 -18.92
N HIS A 628 -44.42 32.95 -17.92
CA HIS A 628 -45.84 33.14 -17.64
C HIS A 628 -46.03 34.29 -16.64
N PRO A 629 -46.94 35.25 -16.87
CA PRO A 629 -47.41 36.16 -15.85
C PRO A 629 -48.62 35.58 -15.11
N SER A 630 -48.76 36.07 -13.88
CA SER A 630 -49.86 35.90 -12.94
C SER A 630 -51.23 36.33 -13.47
N THR A 631 -52.23 35.46 -13.29
CA THR A 631 -53.50 35.71 -12.57
C THR A 631 -54.04 34.38 -12.08
#